data_AF-A0A832F587-F1
#
_entry.id   AF-A0A832F587-F1
#
_cell.length_a   1.000
_cell.length_b   1.000
_cell.length_c   1.000
_cell.angle_alpha   90.00
_cell.angle_beta   90.00
_cell.angle_gamma   90.00
#
_symmetry.space_group_name_H-M   'P 1'
#
loop_
_entity.id
_entity.type
_entity.pdbx_description
1 polymer ?
#
loop_
_entity_poly.entity_id
_entity_poly.type
_entity_poly.pdbx_seq_one_letter_code
_entity_poly.pdbx_strand_id
1 'polypeptide(L)' 'MFQIVTETRDAGVTWPDGFTAAAGRAGLKSEGDDVAIIVCHDWAAAAGMFTTNLVHAPCVDW' A
#
# COMPACT_ATOMS: atom_id res chain seq x y z
N MET A 1 8.76 -20.46 22.31
CA MET A 1 9.49 -19.20 22.50
C MET A 1 9.06 -18.27 21.37
N PHE A 2 8.07 -17.41 21.61
CA PHE A 2 7.61 -16.45 20.60
C PHE A 2 8.17 -15.09 21.00
N GLN A 3 9.15 -14.62 20.24
CA GLN A 3 9.76 -13.32 20.45
C GLN A 3 8.88 -12.31 19.70
N ILE A 4 8.09 -11.52 20.45
CA ILE A 4 7.40 -10.36 19.89
C ILE A 4 8.49 -9.33 19.56
N VAL A 5 8.72 -9.09 18.28
CA VAL A 5 9.67 -8.06 17.83
C VAL A 5 9.07 -6.69 18.16
N THR A 6 9.84 -5.91 18.92
CA THR A 6 9.45 -4.60 19.45
C THR A 6 9.71 -3.49 18.43
N GLU A 7 8.63 -2.84 18.00
CA GLU A 7 8.50 -1.47 17.47
C GLU A 7 9.52 -0.96 16.42
N THR A 8 9.06 -0.83 15.16
CA THR A 8 9.74 -0.01 14.13
C THR A 8 8.80 1.13 13.70
N ARG A 9 8.70 2.17 14.54
CA ARG A 9 7.79 3.31 14.35
C ARG A 9 7.92 4.03 13.00
N ASP A 10 9.09 3.94 12.37
CA ASP A 10 9.40 4.58 11.08
C ASP A 10 9.51 3.60 9.90
N ALA A 11 9.20 2.31 10.11
CA ALA A 11 9.29 1.35 9.03
C ALA A 11 7.98 1.29 8.23
N GLY A 12 8.09 1.48 6.91
CA GLY A 12 6.95 1.50 5.99
C GLY A 12 6.63 0.12 5.39
N VAL A 13 5.91 0.14 4.27
CA VAL A 13 5.45 -1.06 3.55
C VAL A 13 6.57 -1.95 2.99
N THR A 14 7.81 -1.44 2.94
CA THR A 14 8.99 -2.17 2.48
C THR A 14 9.79 -2.80 3.63
N TRP A 15 9.30 -2.74 4.86
CA TRP A 15 9.94 -3.40 6.00
C TRP A 15 9.91 -4.93 5.91
N PRO A 16 8.78 -5.57 5.53
CA PRO A 16 8.76 -7.00 5.29
C PRO A 16 9.52 -7.34 4.01
N ASP A 17 10.21 -8.48 4.02
CA ASP A 17 10.86 -9.01 2.83
C ASP A 17 9.85 -9.26 1.70
N GLY A 18 10.31 -9.13 0.45
CA GLY A 18 9.50 -9.36 -0.74
C GLY A 18 8.69 -8.15 -1.21
N PHE A 19 8.60 -7.06 -0.44
CA PHE A 19 7.86 -5.85 -0.82
C PHE A 19 8.78 -4.71 -1.29
N THR A 20 8.40 -4.07 -2.40
CA THR A 20 9.00 -2.82 -2.89
C THR A 20 7.91 -1.77 -3.10
N ALA A 21 8.23 -0.50 -2.88
CA ALA A 21 7.31 0.60 -3.14
C ALA A 21 8.01 1.75 -3.87
N ALA A 22 7.26 2.45 -4.70
CA ALA A 22 7.70 3.68 -5.36
C ALA A 22 6.54 4.67 -5.43
N ALA A 23 6.86 5.96 -5.41
CA ALA A 23 5.93 7.04 -5.72
C ALA A 23 6.58 7.98 -6.74
N GLY A 24 5.76 8.70 -7.48
CA GLY A 24 6.25 9.66 -8.47
C GLY A 24 5.17 10.60 -8.97
N ARG A 25 5.59 11.47 -9.90
CA ARG A 25 4.74 12.49 -10.53
C ARG A 25 4.23 11.99 -11.88
N ALA A 26 2.91 11.85 -11.99
CA ALA A 26 2.17 11.51 -13.20
C ALA A 26 1.31 12.69 -13.71
N GLY A 27 1.29 13.83 -13.01
CA GLY A 27 0.67 15.08 -13.47
C GLY A 27 -0.78 15.27 -13.03
N LEU A 28 -1.25 14.49 -12.06
CA LEU A 28 -2.56 14.67 -11.43
C LEU A 28 -2.55 15.85 -10.45
N LYS A 29 -1.46 16.05 -9.71
CA LYS A 29 -1.30 17.18 -8.78
C LYS A 29 -0.40 18.26 -9.38
N SER A 30 -0.64 19.51 -9.00
CA SER A 30 0.25 20.64 -9.32
C SER A 30 1.62 20.52 -8.67
N GLU A 31 1.70 19.84 -7.52
CA GLU A 31 2.93 19.62 -6.75
C GLU A 31 2.92 18.27 -6.01
N GLY A 32 4.12 17.79 -5.67
CA GLY A 32 4.34 16.50 -5.01
C GLY A 32 4.07 15.27 -5.89
N ASP A 33 4.27 14.09 -5.29
CA ASP A 33 3.95 12.81 -5.91
C ASP A 33 2.44 12.55 -5.87
N ASP A 34 1.93 11.89 -6.92
CA ASP A 34 0.50 11.71 -7.15
C ASP A 34 0.11 10.29 -7.61
N VAL A 35 1.10 9.45 -7.87
CA VAL A 35 0.93 8.01 -8.12
C VAL A 35 1.91 7.25 -7.24
N ALA A 36 1.44 6.14 -6.67
CA ALA A 36 2.25 5.21 -5.90
C ALA A 36 1.95 3.77 -6.30
N ILE A 37 2.96 2.90 -6.20
CA ILE A 37 2.88 1.48 -6.49
C ILE A 37 3.55 0.72 -5.34
N ILE A 38 2.92 -0.37 -4.91
CA ILE A 38 3.50 -1.37 -4.02
C ILE A 38 3.50 -2.70 -4.77
N VAL A 39 4.62 -3.40 -4.76
CA VAL A 39 4.81 -4.68 -5.43
C VAL A 39 5.30 -5.71 -4.42
N CYS A 40 4.64 -6.86 -4.36
CA CYS A 40 5.19 -8.07 -3.78
C CYS A 40 5.86 -8.88 -4.90
N HIS A 41 7.13 -9.25 -4.72
CA HIS A 41 7.87 -10.08 -5.67
C HIS A 41 7.60 -11.58 -5.51
N ASP A 42 6.84 -11.94 -4.47
CA ASP A 42 6.38 -13.30 -4.16
C ASP A 42 4.84 -13.39 -4.16
N TRP A 43 4.31 -14.60 -3.94
CA TRP A 43 2.88 -14.79 -3.69
C TRP A 43 2.47 -14.21 -2.33
N ALA A 44 1.62 -13.20 -2.34
CA ALA A 44 1.04 -12.63 -1.12
C ALA A 44 -0.42 -13.04 -0.95
N ALA A 45 -0.80 -13.43 0.27
CA ALA A 45 -2.20 -13.50 0.65
C ALA A 45 -2.76 -12.07 0.74
N ALA A 46 -3.92 -11.84 0.12
CA ALA A 46 -4.57 -10.53 0.09
C ALA A 46 -5.96 -10.58 0.74
N ALA A 47 -6.30 -9.52 1.46
CA ALA A 47 -7.63 -9.27 2.00
C ALA A 47 -7.92 -7.77 1.93
N GLY A 48 -9.16 -7.41 1.62
CA GLY A 48 -9.60 -6.02 1.49
C GLY A 48 -10.97 -5.82 2.12
N MET A 49 -11.18 -4.63 2.70
CA MET A 49 -12.49 -4.12 3.06
C MET A 49 -12.70 -2.80 2.34
N PHE A 50 -13.93 -2.55 1.90
CA PHE A 50 -14.26 -1.42 1.05
C PHE A 50 -15.32 -0.54 1.71
N THR A 51 -15.51 0.66 1.17
CA THR A 51 -16.56 1.57 1.64
C THR A 51 -17.95 0.97 1.41
N THR A 52 -18.85 1.16 2.38
CA THR A 52 -20.26 0.76 2.27
C THR A 52 -21.15 1.87 1.70
N ASN A 53 -20.55 2.99 1.26
CA ASN A 53 -21.28 4.09 0.66
C ASN A 53 -21.95 3.64 -0.64
N LEU A 54 -23.23 3.99 -0.78
CA LEU A 54 -24.02 3.76 -2.00
C LEU A 54 -23.41 4.43 -3.23
N VAL A 55 -22.70 5.54 -3.05
CA VAL A 55 -21.93 6.20 -4.10
C VAL A 55 -20.44 6.04 -3.80
N HIS A 56 -19.73 5.25 -4.60
CA HIS A 56 -18.30 5.01 -4.48
C HIS A 56 -17.59 5.13 -5.84
N ALA A 57 -16.26 5.27 -5.78
CA ALA A 57 -15.44 5.43 -6.96
C ALA A 57 -15.26 4.09 -7.70
N PRO A 58 -15.07 4.10 -9.04
CA PRO A 58 -14.93 2.88 -9.83
C PRO A 58 -13.78 1.95 -9.42
N CYS A 59 -12.72 2.48 -8.79
CA CYS A 59 -11.59 1.67 -8.32
C CYS A 59 -11.93 0.77 -7.13
N VAL A 60 -13.11 0.91 -6.53
CA VAL A 60 -13.60 0.03 -5.47
C VAL A 60 -14.19 -1.26 -6.03
N ASP A 61 -14.63 -1.27 -7.30
CA ASP A 61 -15.29 -2.41 -7.95
C ASP A 61 -14.32 -3.37 -8.67
N TRP A 62 -13.06 -2.98 -8.84
CA TRP A 62 -12.07 -3.68 -9.66
C TRP A 62 -11.19 -4.63 -8.84
#